data_AF-A0A0G1PAI1-F1
#
_entry.id   AF-A0A0G1PAI1-F1
#
_cell.length_a   1.000
_cell.length_b   1.000
_cell.length_c   1.000
_cell.angle_alpha   90.00
_cell.angle_beta   90.00
_cell.angle_gamma   90.00
#
_symmetry.space_group_name_H-M   'P 1'
#
loop_
_entity.id
_entity.type
_entity.pdbx_description
1 polymer ?
#
loop_
_entity_poly.entity_id
_entity_poly.type
_entity_poly.pdbx_seq_one_letter_code
_entity_poly.pdbx_strand_id
1 'polypeptide(L)'
;MSVEVVAGNASKLATALRSTKAGDSLASTYRWSLFRTDETNSDWREILGATAIDISHGELMYQIGRNFLKLEEGRYTPQQEETLLYGILVHDFGEAIIDGNGIGDVSAQIKTKEHEAIEVNIAKLVISTLPLEDELIEKLIYSYEQVVEGGDPELQQAFKALEKTEYVMTALKAFQNCRRREAEGKPGVTLEMAMVGRVIVIDLPKVLDIHTVAYPNSIGRYVRSMDDVIDEAYEYSQDWLRNNGWRNTADHVALCDQFEQKWAAFKG
;
A
#
# COMPACT_ATOMS: atom_id res chain seq x y z
N MET A 1 1.97 -4.26 -26.63
CA MET A 1 2.95 -5.06 -25.87
C MET A 1 2.15 -5.81 -24.80
N SER A 2 2.41 -7.09 -24.54
CA SER A 2 1.57 -7.90 -23.62
C SER A 2 2.00 -7.77 -22.17
N VAL A 3 1.08 -7.97 -21.22
CA VAL A 3 1.33 -8.07 -19.76
C VAL A 3 2.48 -9.05 -19.41
N GLU A 4 2.75 -10.03 -20.28
CA GLU A 4 3.87 -10.99 -20.14
C GLU A 4 5.26 -10.33 -20.29
N VAL A 5 5.38 -9.31 -21.14
CA VAL A 5 6.65 -8.55 -21.28
C VAL A 5 6.97 -7.81 -19.99
N VAL A 6 5.96 -7.19 -19.37
CA VAL A 6 6.12 -6.53 -18.06
C VAL A 6 6.49 -7.55 -16.99
N ALA A 7 5.96 -8.78 -17.04
CA ALA A 7 6.30 -9.82 -16.06
C ALA A 7 7.77 -10.24 -16.15
N GLY A 8 8.32 -10.38 -17.37
CA GLY A 8 9.74 -10.62 -17.58
C GLY A 8 10.60 -9.47 -17.06
N ASN A 9 10.18 -8.23 -17.31
CA ASN A 9 10.90 -7.04 -16.85
C ASN A 9 10.78 -6.81 -15.35
N ALA A 10 9.70 -7.24 -14.69
CA ALA A 10 9.52 -7.11 -13.24
C ALA A 10 10.62 -7.88 -12.47
N SER A 11 10.91 -9.12 -12.86
CA SER A 11 11.99 -9.91 -12.23
C SER A 11 13.37 -9.30 -12.48
N LYS A 12 13.58 -8.76 -13.68
CA LYS A 12 14.83 -8.08 -14.05
C LYS A 12 15.02 -6.80 -13.23
N LEU A 13 13.96 -6.00 -13.09
CA LEU A 13 13.93 -4.78 -12.28
C LEU A 13 14.23 -5.08 -10.81
N ALA A 14 13.57 -6.09 -10.23
CA ALA A 14 13.81 -6.50 -8.84
C ALA A 14 15.28 -6.91 -8.62
N THR A 15 15.87 -7.65 -9.58
CA THR A 15 17.28 -8.04 -9.53
C THR A 15 18.21 -6.82 -9.62
N ALA A 16 17.92 -5.91 -10.56
CA ALA A 16 18.68 -4.68 -10.75
C ALA A 16 18.66 -3.82 -9.48
N LEU A 17 17.47 -3.57 -8.92
CA LEU A 17 17.30 -2.77 -7.70
C LEU A 17 18.11 -3.37 -6.53
N ARG A 18 17.98 -4.68 -6.29
CA ARG A 18 18.68 -5.41 -5.21
C ARG A 18 20.21 -5.36 -5.31
N SER A 19 20.77 -4.96 -6.45
CA SER A 19 22.21 -4.79 -6.65
C SER A 19 22.72 -3.38 -6.36
N THR A 20 21.85 -2.47 -5.93
CA THR A 20 22.16 -1.05 -5.69
C THR A 20 22.09 -0.68 -4.20
N LYS A 21 22.69 0.46 -3.84
CA LYS A 21 22.53 1.07 -2.50
C LYS A 21 21.06 1.37 -2.17
N ALA A 22 20.26 1.72 -3.17
CA ALA A 22 18.83 1.95 -2.99
C ALA A 22 18.13 0.64 -2.58
N GLY A 23 18.47 -0.47 -3.23
CA GLY A 23 18.00 -1.80 -2.84
C GLY A 23 18.40 -2.15 -1.41
N ASP A 24 19.65 -1.93 -1.02
CA ASP A 24 20.09 -2.17 0.37
C ASP A 24 19.28 -1.35 1.39
N SER A 25 19.04 -0.06 1.08
CA SER A 25 18.19 0.81 1.92
C SER A 25 16.78 0.25 2.04
N LEU A 26 16.08 0.01 0.92
CA LEU A 26 14.69 -0.45 0.89
C LEU A 26 14.53 -1.85 1.52
N ALA A 27 15.56 -2.71 1.44
CA ALA A 27 15.56 -4.02 2.08
C ALA A 27 15.66 -3.94 3.62
N SER A 28 16.15 -2.82 4.14
CA SER A 28 16.24 -2.54 5.57
C SER A 28 15.07 -1.70 6.11
N THR A 29 14.31 -1.05 5.23
CA THR A 29 13.12 -0.26 5.57
C THR A 29 11.94 -1.18 5.86
N TYR A 30 11.31 -0.95 7.02
CA TYR A 30 10.10 -1.65 7.44
C TYR A 30 8.90 -0.73 7.38
N ARG A 31 7.87 -1.18 6.65
CA ARG A 31 6.61 -0.45 6.54
C ARG A 31 5.85 -0.50 7.86
N TRP A 32 4.95 0.48 8.03
CA TRP A 32 4.10 0.62 9.23
C TRP A 32 4.86 0.85 10.53
N SER A 33 6.09 1.39 10.44
CA SER A 33 6.98 1.63 11.59
C SER A 33 6.34 2.47 12.71
N LEU A 34 5.39 3.36 12.38
CA LEU A 34 4.62 4.15 13.34
C LEU A 34 3.87 3.29 14.38
N PHE A 35 3.46 2.07 14.02
CA PHE A 35 2.72 1.16 14.89
C PHE A 35 3.60 0.07 15.51
N ARG A 36 4.90 0.12 15.24
CA ARG A 36 5.88 -0.80 15.77
C ARG A 36 6.50 -0.20 17.03
N THR A 37 6.54 -0.98 18.10
CA THR A 37 7.18 -0.63 19.35
C THR A 37 8.41 -1.52 19.56
N ASP A 38 8.20 -2.66 20.22
CA ASP A 38 9.27 -3.56 20.66
C ASP A 38 9.30 -4.87 19.85
N GLU A 39 8.46 -5.00 18.82
CA GLU A 39 8.39 -6.20 18.00
C GLU A 39 9.72 -6.44 17.28
N THR A 40 10.21 -7.69 17.31
CA THR A 40 11.43 -8.05 16.56
C THR A 40 11.18 -8.00 15.05
N ASN A 41 12.25 -7.92 14.27
CA ASN A 41 12.17 -7.97 12.80
C ASN A 41 11.49 -9.25 12.30
N SER A 42 11.61 -10.36 13.02
CA SER A 42 10.97 -11.63 12.67
C SER A 42 9.47 -11.57 12.97
N ASP A 43 9.10 -11.08 14.15
CA ASP A 43 7.70 -10.92 14.56
C ASP A 43 6.95 -10.00 13.59
N TRP A 44 7.56 -8.86 13.25
CA TRP A 44 6.97 -7.87 12.35
C TRP A 44 6.72 -8.44 10.95
N ARG A 45 7.65 -9.26 10.44
CA ARG A 45 7.48 -9.98 9.17
C ARG A 45 6.41 -11.06 9.23
N GLU A 46 6.29 -11.76 10.37
CA GLU A 46 5.23 -12.77 10.54
C GLU A 46 3.85 -12.11 10.58
N ILE A 47 3.74 -10.94 11.22
CA ILE A 47 2.48 -10.20 11.36
C ILE A 47 2.04 -9.55 10.05
N LEU A 48 2.88 -8.72 9.43
CA LEU A 48 2.50 -7.99 8.21
C LEU A 48 2.63 -8.87 6.95
N GLY A 49 3.51 -9.87 6.97
CA GLY A 49 3.81 -10.72 5.83
C GLY A 49 4.77 -10.06 4.84
N ALA A 50 4.59 -10.33 3.54
CA ALA A 50 5.49 -9.86 2.47
C ALA A 50 5.53 -8.31 2.33
N THR A 51 4.57 -7.60 2.89
CA THR A 51 4.48 -6.13 2.90
C THR A 51 5.25 -5.51 4.05
N ALA A 52 5.82 -6.31 4.95
CA ALA A 52 6.59 -5.78 6.07
C ALA A 52 7.84 -5.01 5.62
N ILE A 53 8.44 -5.42 4.51
CA ILE A 53 9.69 -4.88 3.99
C ILE A 53 9.39 -4.15 2.68
N ASP A 54 9.95 -2.96 2.55
CA ASP A 54 9.59 -2.08 1.46
C ASP A 54 10.07 -2.58 0.08
N ILE A 55 11.29 -3.14 -0.01
CA ILE A 55 11.79 -3.70 -1.29
C ILE A 55 10.91 -4.80 -1.90
N SER A 56 10.16 -5.56 -1.09
CA SER A 56 9.26 -6.61 -1.60
C SER A 56 7.85 -6.09 -1.91
N HIS A 57 7.52 -4.88 -1.49
CA HIS A 57 6.19 -4.31 -1.65
C HIS A 57 5.83 -4.09 -3.12
N GLY A 58 6.73 -3.51 -3.93
CA GLY A 58 6.51 -3.29 -5.36
C GLY A 58 6.20 -4.58 -6.15
N GLU A 59 6.87 -5.68 -5.84
CA GLU A 59 6.61 -6.99 -6.47
C GLU A 59 5.22 -7.55 -6.08
N LEU A 60 4.80 -7.38 -4.83
CA LEU A 60 3.45 -7.75 -4.40
C LEU A 60 2.39 -6.88 -5.07
N MET A 61 2.59 -5.57 -5.04
CA MET A 61 1.69 -4.59 -5.66
C MET A 61 1.54 -4.84 -7.16
N TYR A 62 2.59 -5.27 -7.84
CA TYR A 62 2.53 -5.70 -9.23
C TYR A 62 1.57 -6.89 -9.42
N GLN A 63 1.60 -7.91 -8.56
CA GLN A 63 0.65 -9.02 -8.64
C GLN A 63 -0.79 -8.58 -8.36
N ILE A 64 -0.99 -7.67 -7.41
CA ILE A 64 -2.30 -7.06 -7.12
C ILE A 64 -2.78 -6.28 -8.36
N GLY A 65 -1.93 -5.46 -8.97
CA GLY A 65 -2.21 -4.69 -10.18
C GLY A 65 -2.59 -5.55 -11.37
N ARG A 66 -1.90 -6.69 -11.59
CA ARG A 66 -2.27 -7.65 -12.64
C ARG A 66 -3.66 -8.24 -12.42
N ASN A 67 -3.98 -8.63 -11.19
CA ASN A 67 -5.30 -9.16 -10.86
C ASN A 67 -6.38 -8.10 -11.00
N PHE A 68 -6.08 -6.85 -10.62
CA PHE A 68 -6.95 -5.70 -10.83
C PHE A 68 -7.27 -5.50 -12.32
N LEU A 69 -6.25 -5.43 -13.18
CA LEU A 69 -6.43 -5.28 -14.63
C LEU A 69 -7.26 -6.42 -15.24
N LYS A 70 -7.05 -7.65 -14.76
CA LYS A 70 -7.87 -8.80 -15.18
C LYS A 70 -9.34 -8.67 -14.79
N LEU A 71 -9.64 -8.10 -13.62
CA LEU A 71 -11.01 -7.90 -13.14
C LEU A 71 -11.69 -6.68 -13.76
N GLU A 72 -10.90 -5.74 -14.29
CA GLU A 72 -11.34 -4.54 -15.02
C GLU A 72 -11.05 -4.67 -16.53
N GLU A 73 -11.17 -5.90 -17.07
CA GLU A 73 -10.84 -6.21 -18.47
C GLU A 73 -11.54 -5.28 -19.46
N GLY A 74 -10.77 -4.75 -20.42
CA GLY A 74 -11.26 -3.86 -21.46
C GLY A 74 -11.38 -2.38 -21.05
N ARG A 75 -11.09 -2.04 -19.78
CA ARG A 75 -11.08 -0.65 -19.31
C ARG A 75 -9.87 0.14 -19.82
N TYR A 76 -8.70 -0.49 -19.84
CA TYR A 76 -7.44 0.16 -20.19
C TYR A 76 -6.92 -0.35 -21.53
N THR A 77 -6.25 0.52 -22.29
CA THR A 77 -5.48 0.08 -23.45
C THR A 77 -4.25 -0.72 -23.01
N PRO A 78 -3.67 -1.59 -23.87
CA PRO A 78 -2.44 -2.31 -23.51
C PRO A 78 -1.27 -1.41 -23.08
N GLN A 79 -1.20 -0.18 -23.62
CA GLN A 79 -0.18 0.79 -23.22
C GLN A 79 -0.44 1.36 -21.83
N GLN A 80 -1.71 1.63 -21.49
CA GLN A 80 -2.12 2.07 -20.16
C GLN A 80 -1.89 0.98 -19.11
N GLU A 81 -2.18 -0.28 -19.44
CA GLU A 81 -1.89 -1.43 -18.58
C GLU A 81 -0.39 -1.54 -18.28
N GLU A 82 0.45 -1.44 -19.32
CA GLU A 82 1.90 -1.44 -19.17
C GLU A 82 2.39 -0.27 -18.31
N THR A 83 1.93 0.94 -18.61
CA THR A 83 2.27 2.17 -17.86
C THR A 83 1.88 2.04 -16.39
N LEU A 84 0.66 1.57 -16.10
CA LEU A 84 0.18 1.35 -14.74
C LEU A 84 1.07 0.35 -13.97
N LEU A 85 1.36 -0.79 -14.59
CA LEU A 85 2.14 -1.85 -13.94
C LEU A 85 3.60 -1.44 -13.67
N TYR A 86 4.22 -0.69 -14.58
CA TYR A 86 5.56 -0.14 -14.32
C TYR A 86 5.52 0.92 -13.23
N GLY A 87 4.55 1.84 -13.27
CA GLY A 87 4.38 2.85 -12.21
C GLY A 87 4.24 2.21 -10.84
N ILE A 88 3.42 1.15 -10.74
CA ILE A 88 3.28 0.34 -9.51
C ILE A 88 4.60 -0.29 -9.08
N LEU A 89 5.40 -0.83 -9.99
CA LEU A 89 6.66 -1.50 -9.63
C LEU A 89 7.68 -0.55 -8.98
N VAL A 90 7.67 0.72 -9.38
CA VAL A 90 8.69 1.71 -8.96
C VAL A 90 8.18 2.76 -7.98
N HIS A 91 6.91 2.72 -7.59
CA HIS A 91 6.28 3.83 -6.84
C HIS A 91 7.01 4.21 -5.55
N ASP A 92 7.51 3.21 -4.80
CA ASP A 92 8.19 3.42 -3.52
C ASP A 92 9.73 3.52 -3.64
N PHE A 93 10.28 3.59 -4.86
CA PHE A 93 11.74 3.79 -5.01
C PHE A 93 12.21 5.12 -4.40
N GLY A 94 11.30 6.08 -4.26
CA GLY A 94 11.55 7.36 -3.59
C GLY A 94 11.81 7.25 -2.08
N GLU A 95 11.45 6.12 -1.46
CA GLU A 95 11.64 5.88 -0.02
C GLU A 95 13.08 5.46 0.33
N ALA A 96 13.94 5.27 -0.67
CA ALA A 96 15.33 4.92 -0.44
C ALA A 96 16.11 6.07 0.22
N ILE A 97 17.05 5.72 1.12
CA ILE A 97 18.03 6.64 1.67
C ILE A 97 19.40 6.29 1.09
N ILE A 98 19.95 7.19 0.27
CA ILE A 98 21.20 6.97 -0.48
C ILE A 98 22.22 8.02 -0.10
N ASP A 99 23.30 7.57 0.55
CA ASP A 99 24.40 8.44 1.00
C ASP A 99 23.93 9.64 1.84
N GLY A 100 22.89 9.42 2.65
CA GLY A 100 22.28 10.44 3.51
C GLY A 100 21.22 11.32 2.83
N ASN A 101 20.92 11.10 1.56
CA ASN A 101 19.83 11.77 0.85
C ASN A 101 18.57 10.89 0.85
N GLY A 102 17.39 11.51 0.98
CA GLY A 102 16.11 10.81 1.14
C GLY A 102 15.61 10.85 2.59
N ILE A 103 14.41 10.30 2.81
CA ILE A 103 13.70 10.41 4.10
C ILE A 103 13.13 9.08 4.63
N GLY A 104 13.22 7.98 3.86
CA GLY A 104 12.64 6.69 4.26
C GLY A 104 11.15 6.59 3.96
N ASP A 105 10.54 5.47 4.38
CA ASP A 105 9.08 5.32 4.42
C ASP A 105 8.50 6.26 5.49
N VAL A 106 7.85 7.32 5.02
CA VAL A 106 7.10 8.24 5.89
C VAL A 106 5.63 7.89 5.82
N SER A 107 5.10 7.42 6.95
CA SER A 107 3.70 7.01 7.02
C SER A 107 2.74 8.15 6.64
N ALA A 108 1.70 7.82 5.86
CA ALA A 108 0.75 8.76 5.25
C ALA A 108 0.12 9.79 6.22
N GLN A 109 0.12 9.52 7.52
CA GLN A 109 -0.42 10.38 8.58
C GLN A 109 0.39 11.64 8.83
N ILE A 110 1.70 11.56 8.58
CA ILE A 110 2.68 12.62 8.84
C ILE A 110 3.43 13.05 7.57
N LYS A 111 3.10 12.43 6.42
CA LYS A 111 3.66 12.78 5.12
C LYS A 111 3.26 14.21 4.74
N THR A 112 4.23 14.97 4.25
CA THR A 112 4.06 16.38 3.86
C THR A 112 4.36 16.54 2.37
N LYS A 113 4.00 17.69 1.78
CA LYS A 113 4.35 18.00 0.39
C LYS A 113 5.87 18.08 0.17
N GLU A 114 6.62 18.46 1.19
CA GLU A 114 8.08 18.46 1.12
C GLU A 114 8.63 17.05 1.07
N HIS A 115 8.05 16.13 1.87
CA HIS A 115 8.39 14.71 1.82
C HIS A 115 8.14 14.12 0.43
N GLU A 116 6.97 14.38 -0.15
CA GLU A 116 6.61 13.95 -1.51
C GLU A 116 7.61 14.49 -2.57
N ALA A 117 8.00 15.76 -2.47
CA ALA A 117 8.95 16.36 -3.40
C ALA A 117 10.36 15.73 -3.29
N ILE A 118 10.79 15.35 -2.09
CA ILE A 118 12.06 14.64 -1.89
C ILE A 118 11.98 13.24 -2.52
N GLU A 119 10.92 12.49 -2.22
CA GLU A 119 10.72 11.13 -2.75
C GLU A 119 10.68 11.09 -4.27
N VAL A 120 10.03 12.06 -4.94
CA VAL A 120 10.02 12.15 -6.41
C VAL A 120 11.43 12.26 -6.98
N ASN A 121 12.27 13.13 -6.39
CA ASN A 121 13.64 13.30 -6.84
C ASN A 121 14.47 12.03 -6.62
N ILE A 122 14.31 11.38 -5.47
CA ILE A 122 14.99 10.11 -5.17
C ILE A 122 14.52 9.01 -6.12
N ALA A 123 13.22 8.89 -6.37
CA ALA A 123 12.67 7.87 -7.27
C ALA A 123 13.27 7.99 -8.68
N LYS A 124 13.29 9.21 -9.25
CA LYS A 124 13.88 9.44 -10.58
C LYS A 124 15.38 9.15 -10.61
N LEU A 125 16.11 9.51 -9.54
CA LEU A 125 17.53 9.18 -9.41
C LEU A 125 17.76 7.66 -9.36
N VAL A 126 16.99 6.94 -8.54
CA VAL A 126 17.07 5.49 -8.41
C VAL A 126 16.80 4.84 -9.75
N ILE A 127 15.67 5.16 -10.39
CA ILE A 127 15.31 4.61 -11.70
C ILE A 127 16.42 4.86 -12.71
N SER A 128 16.91 6.10 -12.83
CA SER A 128 17.93 6.49 -13.82
C SER A 128 19.30 5.83 -13.62
N THR A 129 19.57 5.26 -12.44
CA THR A 129 20.86 4.64 -12.10
C THR A 129 20.81 3.11 -12.05
N LEU A 130 19.66 2.51 -12.35
CA LEU A 130 19.54 1.07 -12.42
C LEU A 130 20.37 0.50 -13.59
N PRO A 131 21.05 -0.65 -13.42
CA PRO A 131 21.80 -1.31 -14.48
C PRO A 131 20.84 -2.04 -15.46
N LEU A 132 20.03 -1.28 -16.19
CA LEU A 132 19.05 -1.74 -17.19
C LEU A 132 19.28 -1.02 -18.52
N GLU A 133 18.62 -1.46 -19.59
CA GLU A 133 18.68 -0.78 -20.89
C GLU A 133 17.95 0.58 -20.85
N ASP A 134 18.50 1.57 -21.55
CA ASP A 134 17.96 2.94 -21.63
C ASP A 134 16.47 2.98 -21.98
N GLU A 135 16.02 2.14 -22.92
CA GLU A 135 14.60 2.04 -23.30
C GLU A 135 13.70 1.65 -22.12
N LEU A 136 14.16 0.74 -21.26
CA LEU A 136 13.40 0.34 -20.07
C LEU A 136 13.45 1.46 -19.01
N ILE A 137 14.58 2.13 -18.83
CA ILE A 137 14.70 3.29 -17.93
C ILE A 137 13.72 4.39 -18.33
N GLU A 138 13.67 4.76 -19.60
CA GLU A 138 12.75 5.78 -20.12
C GLU A 138 11.28 5.40 -19.86
N LYS A 139 10.91 4.12 -20.08
CA LYS A 139 9.57 3.62 -19.77
C LYS A 139 9.23 3.68 -18.29
N LEU A 140 10.17 3.35 -17.40
CA LEU A 140 9.96 3.42 -15.96
C LEU A 140 9.77 4.86 -15.48
N ILE A 141 10.59 5.80 -15.97
CA ILE A 141 10.45 7.23 -15.65
C ILE A 141 9.10 7.76 -16.14
N TYR A 142 8.76 7.51 -17.41
CA TYR A 142 7.47 7.91 -17.97
C TYR A 142 6.31 7.35 -17.16
N SER A 143 6.38 6.06 -16.79
CA SER A 143 5.32 5.41 -16.01
C SER A 143 5.19 5.99 -14.61
N TYR A 144 6.30 6.29 -13.94
CA TYR A 144 6.29 6.99 -12.66
C TYR A 144 5.61 8.36 -12.77
N GLU A 145 5.95 9.13 -13.80
CA GLU A 145 5.35 10.46 -14.05
C GLU A 145 3.84 10.38 -14.33
N GLN A 146 3.39 9.42 -15.12
CA GLN A 146 1.96 9.27 -15.42
C GLN A 146 1.17 8.76 -14.22
N VAL A 147 1.69 7.76 -13.50
CA VAL A 147 0.95 7.00 -12.49
C VAL A 147 1.09 7.59 -11.09
N VAL A 148 2.32 7.91 -10.68
CA VAL A 148 2.62 8.35 -9.31
C VAL A 148 2.45 9.86 -9.20
N GLU A 149 3.12 10.62 -10.06
CA GLU A 149 3.04 12.09 -10.07
C GLU A 149 1.71 12.61 -10.64
N GLY A 150 0.97 11.79 -11.39
CA GLY A 150 -0.38 12.10 -11.86
C GLY A 150 -0.45 12.78 -13.22
N GLY A 151 0.50 12.50 -14.11
CA GLY A 151 0.43 12.92 -15.50
C GLY A 151 -0.82 12.39 -16.24
N ASP A 152 -1.28 11.18 -15.89
CA ASP A 152 -2.53 10.61 -16.36
C ASP A 152 -3.51 10.46 -15.18
N PRO A 153 -4.59 11.27 -15.12
CA PRO A 153 -5.54 11.22 -14.01
C PRO A 153 -6.24 9.86 -13.83
N GLU A 154 -6.49 9.13 -14.91
CA GLU A 154 -7.18 7.84 -14.85
C GLU A 154 -6.24 6.76 -14.28
N LEU A 155 -4.99 6.73 -14.74
CA LEU A 155 -3.98 5.81 -14.22
C LEU A 155 -3.63 6.13 -12.76
N GLN A 156 -3.51 7.40 -12.41
CA GLN A 156 -3.28 7.80 -11.02
C GLN A 156 -4.46 7.41 -10.12
N GLN A 157 -5.69 7.55 -10.59
CA GLN A 157 -6.87 7.11 -9.85
C GLN A 157 -6.85 5.60 -9.62
N ALA A 158 -6.47 4.81 -10.63
CA ALA A 158 -6.32 3.35 -10.51
C ALA A 158 -5.24 2.97 -9.50
N PHE A 159 -4.08 3.62 -9.57
CA PHE A 159 -2.97 3.37 -8.66
C PHE A 159 -3.31 3.73 -7.21
N LYS A 160 -3.87 4.92 -6.95
CA LYS A 160 -4.32 5.32 -5.61
C LYS A 160 -5.36 4.37 -5.04
N ALA A 161 -6.24 3.84 -5.90
CA ALA A 161 -7.21 2.84 -5.51
C ALA A 161 -6.57 1.51 -5.10
N LEU A 162 -5.56 1.05 -5.83
CA LEU A 162 -4.79 -0.14 -5.50
C LEU A 162 -4.00 0.02 -4.20
N GLU A 163 -3.23 1.09 -4.07
CA GLU A 163 -2.40 1.39 -2.90
C GLU A 163 -3.26 1.51 -1.63
N LYS A 164 -4.38 2.24 -1.72
CA LYS A 164 -5.30 2.38 -0.58
C LYS A 164 -5.96 1.07 -0.19
N THR A 165 -6.33 0.25 -1.18
CA THR A 165 -6.92 -1.07 -0.94
C THR A 165 -5.88 -1.96 -0.26
N GLU A 166 -4.66 -2.07 -0.80
CA GLU A 166 -3.56 -2.85 -0.23
C GLU A 166 -3.27 -2.45 1.22
N TYR A 167 -3.22 -1.14 1.51
CA TYR A 167 -2.99 -0.63 2.85
C TYR A 167 -4.03 -1.16 3.85
N VAL A 168 -5.31 -1.20 3.45
CA VAL A 168 -6.38 -1.83 4.26
C VAL A 168 -6.15 -3.33 4.39
N MET A 169 -5.77 -4.03 3.30
CA MET A 169 -5.53 -5.47 3.34
C MET A 169 -4.43 -5.85 4.31
N THR A 170 -3.33 -5.08 4.31
CA THR A 170 -2.20 -5.33 5.20
C THR A 170 -2.60 -5.19 6.67
N ALA A 171 -3.40 -4.18 7.02
CA ALA A 171 -3.88 -4.02 8.40
C ALA A 171 -4.82 -5.15 8.84
N LEU A 172 -5.77 -5.56 7.98
CA LEU A 172 -6.69 -6.67 8.30
C LEU A 172 -5.97 -8.00 8.39
N LYS A 173 -4.98 -8.24 7.52
CA LYS A 173 -4.12 -9.43 7.61
C LYS A 173 -3.28 -9.42 8.89
N ALA A 174 -2.75 -8.27 9.26
CA ALA A 174 -2.00 -8.10 10.50
C ALA A 174 -2.86 -8.41 11.71
N PHE A 175 -4.12 -7.94 11.74
CA PHE A 175 -5.11 -8.29 12.75
C PHE A 175 -5.28 -9.82 12.85
N GLN A 176 -5.59 -10.50 11.76
CA GLN A 176 -5.75 -11.96 11.74
C GLN A 176 -4.49 -12.69 12.23
N ASN A 177 -3.31 -12.23 11.83
CA ASN A 177 -2.05 -12.81 12.26
C ASN A 177 -1.78 -12.59 13.76
N CYS A 178 -2.12 -11.42 14.31
CA CYS A 178 -2.06 -11.16 15.75
C CYS A 178 -3.00 -12.10 16.51
N ARG A 179 -4.27 -12.23 16.09
CA ARG A 179 -5.23 -13.18 16.69
C ARG A 179 -4.69 -14.61 16.70
N ARG A 180 -4.10 -15.06 15.59
CA ARG A 180 -3.45 -16.39 15.48
C ARG A 180 -2.29 -16.52 16.46
N ARG A 181 -1.40 -15.52 16.54
CA ARG A 181 -0.24 -15.54 17.44
C ARG A 181 -0.65 -15.61 18.90
N GLU A 182 -1.68 -14.86 19.29
CA GLU A 182 -2.22 -14.90 20.65
C GLU A 182 -2.79 -16.26 21.00
N ALA A 183 -3.50 -16.91 20.07
CA ALA A 183 -3.97 -18.28 20.25
C ALA A 183 -2.82 -19.30 20.42
N GLU A 184 -1.64 -19.00 19.86
CA GLU A 184 -0.39 -19.77 20.05
C GLU A 184 0.40 -19.37 21.31
N GLY A 185 -0.08 -18.41 22.11
CA GLY A 185 0.63 -17.89 23.29
C GLY A 185 1.82 -16.98 22.95
N LYS A 186 1.88 -16.45 21.72
CA LYS A 186 2.88 -15.47 21.28
C LYS A 186 2.29 -14.05 21.35
N PRO A 187 3.10 -13.02 21.63
CA PRO A 187 2.61 -11.64 21.62
C PRO A 187 2.20 -11.20 20.21
N GLY A 188 1.15 -10.39 20.11
CA GLY A 188 0.74 -9.68 18.89
C GLY A 188 1.51 -8.35 18.70
N VAL A 189 0.88 -7.40 18.02
CA VAL A 189 1.38 -6.01 17.93
C VAL A 189 0.87 -5.20 19.11
N THR A 190 1.75 -4.48 19.78
CA THR A 190 1.40 -3.67 20.96
C THR A 190 0.36 -2.59 20.62
N LEU A 191 0.49 -1.97 19.45
CA LEU A 191 -0.42 -0.95 18.94
C LEU A 191 -1.46 -1.50 17.94
N GLU A 192 -1.80 -2.80 18.01
CA GLU A 192 -2.72 -3.46 17.06
C GLU A 192 -4.07 -2.73 16.99
N MET A 193 -4.70 -2.45 18.14
CA MET A 193 -6.00 -1.75 18.17
C MET A 193 -5.93 -0.38 17.50
N ALA A 194 -4.82 0.35 17.68
CA ALA A 194 -4.63 1.66 17.07
C ALA A 194 -4.43 1.55 15.55
N MET A 195 -3.63 0.58 15.12
CA MET A 195 -3.38 0.30 13.71
C MET A 195 -4.69 -0.06 12.98
N VAL A 196 -5.42 -1.04 13.52
CA VAL A 196 -6.64 -1.59 12.91
C VAL A 196 -7.78 -0.59 12.98
N GLY A 197 -8.04 -0.01 14.15
CA GLY A 197 -9.13 0.96 14.35
C GLY A 197 -8.99 2.16 13.44
N ARG A 198 -7.77 2.72 13.32
CA ARG A 198 -7.49 3.82 12.41
C ARG A 198 -7.81 3.46 10.96
N VAL A 199 -7.34 2.31 10.50
CA VAL A 199 -7.52 1.88 9.11
C VAL A 199 -9.00 1.69 8.79
N ILE A 200 -9.76 1.10 9.73
CA ILE A 200 -11.19 0.87 9.56
C ILE A 200 -11.97 2.18 9.50
N VAL A 201 -11.70 3.17 10.35
CA VAL A 201 -12.52 4.39 10.38
C VAL A 201 -12.04 5.50 9.45
N ILE A 202 -10.80 5.43 8.93
CA ILE A 202 -10.23 6.48 8.07
C ILE A 202 -10.00 6.01 6.63
N ASP A 203 -9.43 4.83 6.42
CA ASP A 203 -8.99 4.38 5.10
C ASP A 203 -10.02 3.49 4.42
N LEU A 204 -10.67 2.57 5.14
CA LEU A 204 -11.71 1.71 4.58
C LEU A 204 -12.90 2.50 3.99
N PRO A 205 -13.43 3.58 4.62
CA PRO A 205 -14.44 4.45 4.02
C PRO A 205 -14.05 4.97 2.63
N LYS A 206 -12.77 5.30 2.43
CA LYS A 206 -12.25 5.76 1.13
C LYS A 206 -12.23 4.63 0.12
N VAL A 207 -11.85 3.40 0.54
CA VAL A 207 -11.93 2.20 -0.31
C VAL A 207 -13.37 1.91 -0.71
N LEU A 208 -14.34 2.05 0.21
CA LEU A 208 -15.77 1.87 -0.08
C LEU A 208 -16.27 2.91 -1.10
N ASP A 209 -15.83 4.16 -1.01
CA ASP A 209 -16.17 5.20 -1.99
C ASP A 209 -15.59 4.88 -3.37
N ILE A 210 -14.32 4.46 -3.42
CA ILE A 210 -13.64 4.06 -4.65
C ILE A 210 -14.34 2.86 -5.30
N HIS A 211 -14.75 1.86 -4.51
CA HIS A 211 -15.53 0.72 -4.96
C HIS A 211 -16.83 1.18 -5.64
N THR A 212 -17.59 2.02 -4.94
CA THR A 212 -18.95 2.42 -5.35
C THR A 212 -18.93 3.26 -6.62
N VAL A 213 -17.89 4.08 -6.79
CA VAL A 213 -17.82 5.08 -7.87
C VAL A 213 -17.02 4.60 -9.08
N ALA A 214 -15.96 3.81 -8.88
CA ALA A 214 -14.97 3.56 -9.92
C ALA A 214 -14.69 2.09 -10.21
N TYR A 215 -14.58 1.22 -9.20
CA TYR A 215 -14.03 -0.14 -9.37
C TYR A 215 -14.87 -1.23 -8.68
N PRO A 216 -16.09 -1.52 -9.19
CA PRO A 216 -17.00 -2.45 -8.53
C PRO A 216 -16.57 -3.91 -8.58
N ASN A 217 -15.83 -4.31 -9.62
CA ASN A 217 -15.48 -5.71 -9.89
C ASN A 217 -14.20 -6.15 -9.18
N SER A 218 -13.19 -5.28 -9.19
CA SER A 218 -11.90 -5.53 -8.52
C SER A 218 -11.99 -5.29 -7.01
N ILE A 219 -12.20 -4.03 -6.60
CA ILE A 219 -12.17 -3.63 -5.18
C ILE A 219 -13.40 -4.14 -4.44
N GLY A 220 -14.59 -4.08 -5.06
CA GLY A 220 -15.81 -4.56 -4.41
C GLY A 220 -15.80 -6.03 -4.06
N ARG A 221 -15.23 -6.86 -4.96
CA ARG A 221 -15.06 -8.29 -4.70
C ARG A 221 -14.11 -8.54 -3.53
N TYR A 222 -13.01 -7.77 -3.46
CA TYR A 222 -12.07 -7.88 -2.36
C TYR A 222 -12.75 -7.54 -1.02
N VAL A 223 -13.41 -6.38 -0.92
CA VAL A 223 -14.05 -5.95 0.32
C VAL A 223 -15.12 -6.95 0.77
N ARG A 224 -15.92 -7.49 -0.15
CA ARG A 224 -16.90 -8.55 0.15
C ARG A 224 -16.25 -9.84 0.68
N SER A 225 -15.04 -10.16 0.26
CA SER A 225 -14.34 -11.36 0.75
C SER A 225 -13.73 -11.21 2.14
N MET A 226 -13.77 -10.01 2.71
CA MET A 226 -13.21 -9.66 4.02
C MET A 226 -14.27 -9.14 4.98
N ASP A 227 -15.56 -9.32 4.70
CA ASP A 227 -16.67 -8.77 5.48
C ASP A 227 -16.64 -9.19 6.95
N ASP A 228 -16.51 -10.49 7.22
CA ASP A 228 -16.43 -11.05 8.57
C ASP A 228 -15.20 -10.50 9.32
N VAL A 229 -14.08 -10.37 8.62
CA VAL A 229 -12.82 -9.87 9.18
C VAL A 229 -12.94 -8.38 9.50
N ILE A 230 -13.61 -7.60 8.66
CA ILE A 230 -13.86 -6.18 8.88
C ILE A 230 -14.79 -6.00 10.09
N ASP A 231 -15.85 -6.80 10.20
CA ASP A 231 -16.77 -6.74 11.34
C ASP A 231 -16.04 -7.08 12.66
N GLU A 232 -15.26 -8.17 12.69
CA GLU A 232 -14.47 -8.56 13.87
C GLU A 232 -13.42 -7.51 14.26
N ALA A 233 -12.68 -7.00 13.27
CA ALA A 233 -11.65 -6.01 13.48
C ALA A 233 -12.24 -4.67 13.97
N TYR A 234 -13.44 -4.31 13.49
CA TYR A 234 -14.15 -3.12 13.96
C TYR A 234 -14.57 -3.27 15.41
N GLU A 235 -15.20 -4.40 15.77
CA GLU A 235 -15.60 -4.72 17.14
C GLU A 235 -14.39 -4.69 18.09
N TYR A 236 -13.29 -5.34 17.72
CA TYR A 236 -12.05 -5.35 18.48
C TYR A 236 -11.49 -3.95 18.76
N SER A 237 -11.62 -3.04 17.80
CA SER A 237 -11.05 -1.68 17.90
C SER A 237 -11.94 -0.64 18.60
N GLN A 238 -13.18 -1.00 18.98
CA GLN A 238 -14.16 -0.07 19.57
C GLN A 238 -13.63 0.65 20.81
N ASP A 239 -12.98 -0.08 21.71
CA ASP A 239 -12.46 0.49 22.96
C ASP A 239 -11.39 1.54 22.68
N TRP A 240 -10.53 1.30 21.67
CA TRP A 240 -9.53 2.27 21.27
C TRP A 240 -10.18 3.50 20.62
N LEU A 241 -11.11 3.29 19.68
CA LEU A 241 -11.80 4.35 18.95
C LEU A 241 -12.56 5.31 19.87
N ARG A 242 -13.18 4.79 20.94
CA ARG A 242 -13.99 5.57 21.88
C ARG A 242 -13.17 6.30 22.94
N ASN A 243 -11.99 5.79 23.30
CA ASN A 243 -11.26 6.24 24.49
C ASN A 243 -9.89 6.88 24.21
N ASN A 244 -9.32 6.76 23.01
CA ASN A 244 -7.97 7.25 22.73
C ASN A 244 -7.94 8.46 21.78
N GLY A 245 -7.30 9.53 22.27
CA GLY A 245 -7.18 10.83 21.61
C GLY A 245 -5.89 11.00 20.81
N TRP A 246 -5.68 10.19 19.77
CA TRP A 246 -4.63 10.52 18.78
C TRP A 246 -4.99 11.80 18.00
N ARG A 247 -6.28 12.14 17.92
CA ARG A 247 -6.86 13.46 17.64
C ARG A 247 -8.17 13.58 18.44
N ASN A 248 -8.70 14.79 18.56
CA ASN A 248 -9.87 15.15 19.37
C ASN A 248 -10.99 14.07 19.35
N THR A 249 -11.47 13.65 20.51
CA THR A 249 -12.43 12.55 20.66
C THR A 249 -13.72 12.77 19.88
N ALA A 250 -14.13 14.02 19.67
CA ALA A 250 -15.28 14.38 18.85
C ALA A 250 -15.10 14.02 17.36
N ASP A 251 -13.88 14.11 16.83
CA ASP A 251 -13.58 13.78 15.43
C ASP A 251 -13.64 12.26 15.21
N HIS A 252 -13.25 11.46 16.21
CA HIS A 252 -13.30 9.99 16.13
C HIS A 252 -14.71 9.43 16.13
N VAL A 253 -15.62 9.99 16.94
CA VAL A 253 -17.04 9.57 16.92
C VAL A 253 -17.65 9.80 15.55
N ALA A 254 -17.44 10.98 14.95
CA ALA A 254 -17.93 11.28 13.61
C ALA A 254 -17.36 10.34 12.53
N LEU A 255 -16.09 9.96 12.64
CA LEU A 255 -15.46 8.99 11.73
C LEU A 255 -16.04 7.58 11.91
N CYS A 256 -16.33 7.16 13.15
CA CYS A 256 -17.01 5.90 13.42
C CYS A 256 -18.41 5.89 12.81
N ASP A 257 -19.22 6.93 13.05
CA ASP A 257 -20.57 7.05 12.50
C ASP A 257 -20.54 7.03 10.97
N GLN A 258 -19.58 7.72 10.36
CA GLN A 258 -19.38 7.71 8.91
C GLN A 258 -19.05 6.30 8.40
N PHE A 259 -18.16 5.58 9.07
CA PHE A 259 -17.82 4.21 8.73
C PHE A 259 -19.05 3.31 8.84
N GLU A 260 -19.78 3.33 9.97
CA GLU A 260 -20.96 2.50 10.19
C GLU A 260 -22.02 2.72 9.10
N GLN A 261 -22.28 3.98 8.72
CA GLN A 261 -23.21 4.31 7.63
C GLN A 261 -22.77 3.73 6.29
N LYS A 262 -21.49 3.94 5.91
CA LYS A 262 -20.97 3.43 4.63
C LYS A 262 -20.90 1.91 4.60
N TRP A 263 -20.54 1.29 5.72
CA TRP A 263 -20.44 -0.15 5.84
C TRP A 263 -21.82 -0.81 5.79
N ALA A 264 -22.82 -0.26 6.48
CA ALA A 264 -24.20 -0.72 6.37
C ALA A 264 -24.74 -0.57 4.94
N ALA A 265 -24.44 0.55 4.26
CA ALA A 265 -24.83 0.76 2.87
C ALA A 265 -24.15 -0.20 1.88
N PHE A 266 -22.93 -0.65 2.19
CA PHE A 266 -22.23 -1.65 1.39
C PHE A 266 -22.78 -3.08 1.59
N LYS A 267 -23.22 -3.40 2.82
CA LYS A 267 -23.77 -4.72 3.17
C LYS A 267 -25.24 -4.92 2.77
N GLY A 268 -26.02 -3.84 2.68
CA GLY A 268 -27.44 -3.83 2.29
C GLY A 268 -27.66 -3.97 0.79
#